data_AF-A0AA96G7Y5-F1
#
_entry.id   AF-A0AA96G7Y5-F1
#
_cell.length_a   1.000
_cell.length_b   1.000
_cell.length_c   1.000
_cell.angle_alpha   90.00
_cell.angle_beta   90.00
_cell.angle_gamma   90.00
#
_symmetry.space_group_name_H-M   'P 1'
#
loop_
_entity.id
_entity.type
_entity.pdbx_description
1 polymer ?
#
loop_
_entity_poly.entity_id
_entity_poly.type
_entity_poly.pdbx_seq_one_letter_code
_entity_poly.pdbx_strand_id
1 'polypeptide(L)'
;MTTLSEPQAQQHAETDTRLRVMLMLEIKDGAQQRFLDVYEKLRHQVASVPGHVSDQLCQSINDPRQWLITSEWRDQETFLEWVDSPAHREMVKPMHGCVSDTFRSLRYSILRETSAAGATGTRAPMPVPPGLPRTETPGHVGPPQAAPGPDGVVRHALTFTVKPGSEHEVAKILSGYTSPKAEVDESTRLRRTSLFMHGNRVVRAVEVIGSLGDALRHVAMQPEVRAVEEAINPYLEEARQLGDPQSARAFFAKAALPAEHQAIAGSPASGRLHRHAVLYPVKPGNARAVTELLAEYDNLATADPTGPVAASTVFHREDIVVRLVDLRVPAEADPAAALGVAGEREATVLGRLLDLGAEGDLRTVAGLSAFLAARSMSPVTDRSSQTG
;
A
#
# COMPACT_ATOMS: atom_id res chain seq x y z
N MET A 1 61.84 -28.20 -29.00
CA MET A 1 62.05 -26.97 -28.23
C MET A 1 60.71 -26.27 -28.15
N THR A 2 60.14 -26.26 -26.95
CA THR A 2 58.84 -25.69 -26.62
C THR A 2 59.11 -24.54 -25.65
N THR A 3 58.71 -23.33 -26.00
CA THR A 3 58.63 -22.15 -25.09
C THR A 3 57.76 -21.10 -25.79
N LEU A 4 56.80 -20.41 -25.20
CA LEU A 4 56.08 -20.47 -23.93
C LEU A 4 54.96 -19.43 -24.17
N SER A 5 53.71 -19.85 -24.38
CA SER A 5 52.59 -18.92 -24.43
C SER A 5 52.28 -18.50 -23.00
N GLU A 6 52.27 -17.18 -22.75
CA GLU A 6 51.82 -16.59 -21.48
C GLU A 6 50.40 -17.06 -21.17
N PRO A 7 50.08 -17.41 -19.91
CA PRO A 7 48.72 -17.66 -19.52
C PRO A 7 48.00 -16.32 -19.44
N GLN A 8 47.10 -16.06 -20.40
CA GLN A 8 46.03 -15.08 -20.23
C GLN A 8 45.30 -15.44 -18.94
N ALA A 9 45.47 -14.61 -17.92
CA ALA A 9 44.74 -14.72 -16.67
C ALA A 9 43.24 -14.71 -17.01
N GLN A 10 42.59 -15.85 -16.81
CA GLN A 10 41.14 -15.94 -16.73
C GLN A 10 40.72 -15.07 -15.53
N GLN A 11 40.48 -13.79 -15.81
CA GLN A 11 39.68 -12.94 -14.95
C GLN A 11 38.31 -13.61 -14.91
N HIS A 12 37.98 -14.18 -13.75
CA HIS A 12 36.62 -14.60 -13.44
C HIS A 12 35.70 -13.45 -13.84
N ALA A 13 34.80 -13.69 -14.79
CA ALA A 13 33.77 -12.72 -15.14
C ALA A 13 32.79 -12.65 -13.95
N GLU A 14 33.18 -11.91 -12.90
CA GLU A 14 32.27 -11.51 -11.86
C GLU A 14 31.11 -10.79 -12.55
N THR A 15 29.90 -11.31 -12.35
CA THR A 15 28.71 -10.69 -12.89
C THR A 15 28.58 -9.33 -12.21
N ASP A 16 28.65 -8.25 -13.00
CA ASP A 16 28.51 -6.88 -12.49
C ASP A 16 27.11 -6.73 -11.84
N THR A 17 27.08 -6.71 -10.52
CA THR A 17 25.85 -6.65 -9.71
C THR A 17 25.53 -5.23 -9.26
N ARG A 18 26.34 -4.25 -9.68
CA ARG A 18 26.29 -2.89 -9.16
C ARG A 18 24.93 -2.23 -9.37
N LEU A 19 24.55 -1.46 -8.35
CA LEU A 19 23.30 -0.72 -8.28
C LEU A 19 23.60 0.78 -8.34
N ARG A 20 22.89 1.49 -9.22
CA ARG A 20 22.81 2.94 -9.24
C ARG A 20 21.52 3.39 -8.57
N VAL A 21 21.64 4.29 -7.61
CA VAL A 21 20.53 4.97 -6.95
C VAL A 21 20.56 6.45 -7.36
N MET A 22 19.40 7.02 -7.66
CA MET A 22 19.22 8.43 -7.96
C MET A 22 18.16 9.00 -7.04
N LEU A 23 18.54 9.89 -6.15
CA LEU A 23 17.66 10.58 -5.21
C LEU A 23 17.50 12.04 -5.65
N MET A 24 16.38 12.35 -6.28
CA MET A 24 16.02 13.71 -6.69
C MET A 24 15.30 14.39 -5.53
N LEU A 25 15.81 15.54 -5.12
CA LEU A 25 15.35 16.31 -3.96
C LEU A 25 14.93 17.71 -4.39
N GLU A 26 13.96 18.29 -3.70
CA GLU A 26 13.70 19.72 -3.74
C GLU A 26 14.05 20.30 -2.37
N ILE A 27 14.88 21.33 -2.31
CA ILE A 27 15.32 21.97 -1.06
C ILE A 27 14.35 23.10 -0.71
N LYS A 28 13.91 23.12 0.56
CA LYS A 28 13.03 24.17 1.09
C LYS A 28 13.71 25.54 1.02
N ASP A 29 12.91 26.58 0.80
CA ASP A 29 13.41 27.95 0.75
C ASP A 29 14.20 28.32 2.02
N GLY A 30 15.38 28.91 1.83
CA GLY A 30 16.29 29.27 2.91
C GLY A 30 16.97 28.09 3.64
N ALA A 31 16.76 26.84 3.20
CA ALA A 31 17.33 25.66 3.86
C ALA A 31 18.63 25.13 3.22
N GLN A 32 19.09 25.71 2.10
CA GLN A 32 20.24 25.21 1.33
C GLN A 32 21.51 25.03 2.17
N GLN A 33 21.90 26.03 2.98
CA GLN A 33 23.11 25.91 3.80
C GLN A 33 22.97 24.81 4.86
N ARG A 34 21.81 24.76 5.55
CA ARG A 34 21.54 23.70 6.53
C ARG A 34 21.56 22.31 5.89
N PHE A 35 21.03 22.18 4.67
CA PHE A 35 21.09 20.94 3.91
C PHE A 35 22.54 20.53 3.63
N LEU A 36 23.39 21.45 3.17
CA LEU A 36 24.80 21.18 2.93
C LEU A 36 25.55 20.79 4.21
N ASP A 37 25.32 21.51 5.32
CA ASP A 37 25.96 21.22 6.61
C ASP A 37 25.55 19.84 7.15
N VAL A 38 24.30 19.45 6.93
CA VAL A 38 23.81 18.11 7.26
C VAL A 38 24.45 17.08 6.33
N TYR A 39 24.38 17.29 5.02
CA TYR A 39 24.91 16.36 4.03
C TYR A 39 26.40 16.09 4.24
N GLU A 40 27.19 17.12 4.55
CA GLU A 40 28.64 16.98 4.79
C GLU A 40 28.94 16.07 6.00
N LYS A 41 28.06 16.05 7.01
CA LYS A 41 28.19 15.11 8.13
C LYS A 41 27.80 13.69 7.74
N LEU A 42 26.75 13.55 6.93
CA LEU A 42 26.18 12.24 6.57
C LEU A 42 27.01 11.52 5.52
N ARG A 43 27.59 12.22 4.54
CA ARG A 43 28.31 11.60 3.40
C ARG A 43 29.44 10.69 3.84
N HIS A 44 30.13 11.01 4.94
CA HIS A 44 31.21 10.17 5.46
C HIS A 44 30.69 8.92 6.17
N GLN A 45 29.51 9.01 6.79
CA GLN A 45 28.85 7.86 7.39
C GLN A 45 28.34 6.91 6.31
N VAL A 46 27.71 7.44 5.25
CA VAL A 46 27.26 6.64 4.09
C VAL A 46 28.45 5.97 3.40
N ALA A 47 29.55 6.69 3.19
CA ALA A 47 30.78 6.15 2.61
C ALA A 47 31.44 5.03 3.44
N SER A 48 31.09 4.91 4.73
CA SER A 48 31.58 3.83 5.60
C SER A 48 30.69 2.58 5.58
N VAL A 49 29.53 2.63 4.90
CA VAL A 49 28.60 1.50 4.83
C VAL A 49 29.21 0.42 3.93
N PRO A 50 29.27 -0.84 4.38
CA PRO A 50 29.71 -1.95 3.55
C PRO A 50 28.96 -1.95 2.21
N GLY A 51 29.69 -2.09 1.11
CA GLY A 51 29.13 -2.13 -0.24
C GLY A 51 28.71 -0.80 -0.86
N HIS A 52 28.85 0.32 -0.14
CA HIS A 52 28.85 1.64 -0.80
C HIS A 52 30.09 1.79 -1.69
N VAL A 53 29.93 2.40 -2.87
CA VAL A 53 31.02 2.62 -3.84
C VAL A 53 31.30 4.11 -4.00
N SER A 54 30.27 4.92 -4.24
CA SER A 54 30.43 6.37 -4.41
C SER A 54 29.11 7.12 -4.22
N ASP A 55 29.21 8.40 -3.87
CA ASP A 55 28.11 9.37 -3.92
C ASP A 55 28.53 10.63 -4.69
N GLN A 56 27.57 11.25 -5.37
CA GLN A 56 27.71 12.61 -5.90
C GLN A 56 26.50 13.44 -5.50
N LEU A 57 26.75 14.65 -5.00
CA LEU A 57 25.72 15.66 -4.81
C LEU A 57 25.75 16.64 -5.97
N CYS A 58 24.62 16.82 -6.62
CA CYS A 58 24.45 17.71 -7.76
C CYS A 58 23.33 18.71 -7.47
N GLN A 59 23.52 19.94 -7.92
CA GLN A 59 22.47 20.95 -7.99
C GLN A 59 22.07 21.16 -9.45
N SER A 60 20.78 21.29 -9.72
CA SER A 60 20.29 21.60 -11.06
C SER A 60 20.74 23.00 -11.49
N ILE A 61 21.21 23.11 -12.73
CA ILE A 61 21.59 24.39 -13.35
C ILE A 61 20.37 25.23 -13.78
N ASN A 62 19.19 24.60 -13.87
CA ASN A 62 17.96 25.22 -14.36
C ASN A 62 17.05 25.67 -13.22
N ASP A 63 17.06 24.97 -12.08
CA ASP A 63 16.32 25.34 -10.88
C ASP A 63 17.19 25.07 -9.64
N PRO A 64 17.69 26.11 -8.93
CA PRO A 64 18.60 25.93 -7.80
C PRO A 64 17.94 25.27 -6.57
N ARG A 65 16.62 25.08 -6.57
CA ARG A 65 15.90 24.30 -5.57
C ARG A 65 15.95 22.81 -5.84
N GLN A 66 16.21 22.39 -7.08
CA GLN A 66 16.27 20.98 -7.46
C GLN A 66 17.69 20.43 -7.33
N TRP A 67 17.82 19.33 -6.60
CA TRP A 67 19.09 18.67 -6.31
C TRP A 67 18.98 17.18 -6.63
N LEU A 68 20.12 16.54 -6.88
CA LEU A 68 20.23 15.12 -7.17
C LEU A 68 21.38 14.55 -6.36
N ILE A 69 21.13 13.47 -5.63
CA ILE A 69 22.17 12.61 -5.08
C ILE A 69 22.22 11.36 -5.94
N THR A 70 23.37 11.07 -6.54
CA THR A 70 23.62 9.76 -7.15
C THR A 70 24.42 8.92 -6.16
N SER A 71 24.08 7.65 -6.03
CA SER A 71 24.82 6.69 -5.21
C SER A 71 25.08 5.42 -6.00
N GLU A 72 26.28 4.88 -5.89
CA GLU A 72 26.63 3.58 -6.43
C GLU A 72 26.92 2.58 -5.32
N TRP A 73 26.42 1.37 -5.49
CA TRP A 73 26.55 0.27 -4.54
C TRP A 73 27.03 -0.98 -5.26
N ARG A 74 27.77 -1.83 -4.55
CA ARG A 74 28.34 -3.06 -5.09
C ARG A 74 27.26 -4.02 -5.60
N ASP A 75 26.13 -4.08 -4.89
CA ASP A 75 24.99 -4.94 -5.20
C ASP A 75 23.69 -4.38 -4.59
N GLN A 76 22.56 -4.95 -5.05
CA GLN A 76 21.23 -4.54 -4.62
C GLN A 76 20.91 -4.95 -3.17
N GLU A 77 21.35 -6.14 -2.75
CA GLU A 77 21.01 -6.72 -1.44
C GLU A 77 21.57 -5.87 -0.32
N THR A 78 22.86 -5.54 -0.41
CA THR A 78 23.59 -4.71 0.56
C THR A 78 22.95 -3.33 0.69
N PHE A 79 22.54 -2.71 -0.42
CA PHE A 79 21.83 -1.43 -0.37
C PHE A 79 20.47 -1.56 0.33
N LEU A 80 19.69 -2.60 0.01
CA LEU A 80 18.37 -2.82 0.58
C LEU A 80 18.44 -3.10 2.09
N GLU A 81 19.40 -3.91 2.54
CA GLU A 81 19.64 -4.17 3.95
C GLU A 81 19.98 -2.87 4.72
N TRP A 82 20.87 -2.05 4.16
CA TRP A 82 21.25 -0.80 4.78
C TRP A 82 20.10 0.19 4.84
N VAL A 83 19.40 0.41 3.72
CA VAL A 83 18.34 1.43 3.64
C VAL A 83 17.14 1.06 4.52
N ASP A 84 16.92 -0.23 4.77
CA ASP A 84 15.86 -0.72 5.65
C ASP A 84 16.30 -0.79 7.14
N SER A 85 17.57 -0.47 7.46
CA SER A 85 18.13 -0.55 8.80
C SER A 85 17.70 0.62 9.72
N PRO A 86 17.58 0.40 11.05
CA PRO A 86 17.36 1.50 12.00
C PRO A 86 18.48 2.54 12.00
N ALA A 87 19.72 2.13 11.73
CA ALA A 87 20.87 3.02 11.66
C ALA A 87 20.72 4.04 10.51
N HIS A 88 20.26 3.61 9.34
CA HIS A 88 19.96 4.51 8.24
C HIS A 88 18.87 5.53 8.62
N ARG A 89 17.80 5.07 9.28
CA ARG A 89 16.71 5.94 9.75
C ARG A 89 17.20 7.05 10.65
N GLU A 90 17.99 6.74 11.68
CA GLU A 90 18.55 7.75 12.58
C GLU A 90 19.49 8.72 11.85
N MET A 91 20.28 8.20 10.92
CA MET A 91 21.25 8.98 10.15
C MET A 91 20.59 10.05 9.26
N VAL A 92 19.47 9.72 8.58
CA VAL A 92 18.84 10.66 7.64
C VAL A 92 17.91 11.67 8.29
N LYS A 93 17.54 11.50 9.57
CA LYS A 93 16.63 12.40 10.31
C LYS A 93 16.94 13.89 10.15
N PRO A 94 18.21 14.35 10.23
CA PRO A 94 18.52 15.77 10.11
C PRO A 94 18.20 16.36 8.73
N MET A 95 18.06 15.53 7.68
CA MET A 95 17.73 16.01 6.33
C MET A 95 16.27 16.42 6.17
N HIS A 96 15.32 15.84 6.93
CA HIS A 96 13.88 16.11 6.80
C HIS A 96 13.51 17.59 6.98
N GLY A 97 14.27 18.33 7.79
CA GLY A 97 14.05 19.76 8.00
C GLY A 97 14.46 20.64 6.82
N CYS A 98 15.24 20.12 5.87
CA CYS A 98 15.80 20.90 4.77
C CYS A 98 15.22 20.55 3.40
N VAL A 99 14.75 19.31 3.22
CA VAL A 99 14.15 18.85 1.96
C VAL A 99 12.63 18.97 2.00
N SER A 100 12.03 19.22 0.84
CA SER A 100 10.62 19.07 0.55
C SER A 100 10.19 17.61 0.72
N ASP A 101 8.91 17.39 1.00
CA ASP A 101 8.32 16.05 1.06
C ASP A 101 8.12 15.43 -0.34
N THR A 102 8.40 16.22 -1.39
CA THR A 102 8.43 15.80 -2.78
C THR A 102 9.86 15.42 -3.18
N PHE A 103 10.22 14.15 -3.01
CA PHE A 103 11.45 13.59 -3.54
C PHE A 103 11.22 12.30 -4.32
N ARG A 104 12.18 11.91 -5.16
CA ARG A 104 12.13 10.67 -5.94
C ARG A 104 13.39 9.86 -5.73
N SER A 105 13.24 8.62 -5.31
CA SER A 105 14.31 7.63 -5.29
C SER A 105 14.11 6.63 -6.43
N LEU A 106 15.02 6.63 -7.39
CA LEU A 106 15.06 5.71 -8.52
C LEU A 106 16.26 4.78 -8.37
N ARG A 107 16.14 3.56 -8.88
CA ARG A 107 17.14 2.50 -8.72
C ARG A 107 17.29 1.75 -10.04
N TYR A 108 18.53 1.51 -10.43
CA TYR A 108 18.88 0.92 -11.72
C TYR A 108 20.05 -0.04 -11.54
N SER A 109 19.95 -1.24 -12.10
CA SER A 109 21.13 -2.08 -12.28
C SER A 109 22.05 -1.45 -13.32
N ILE A 110 23.34 -1.34 -13.01
CA ILE A 110 24.33 -0.89 -13.99
C ILE A 110 24.60 -2.06 -14.94
N LEU A 111 24.16 -1.93 -16.19
CA LEU A 111 24.38 -2.97 -17.19
C LEU A 111 25.73 -2.83 -17.86
N ARG A 112 26.07 -1.59 -18.26
CA ARG A 112 27.30 -1.23 -18.96
C ARG A 112 27.75 0.13 -18.45
N GLU A 113 29.05 0.32 -18.37
CA GLU A 113 29.66 1.61 -18.04
C GLU A 113 30.78 1.89 -19.03
N THR A 114 30.86 3.13 -19.50
CA THR A 114 31.94 3.59 -20.39
C THR A 114 32.55 4.83 -19.77
N SER A 115 33.85 4.77 -19.49
CA SER A 115 34.63 5.86 -18.92
C SER A 115 35.87 6.12 -19.76
N ALA A 116 36.58 7.22 -19.48
CA ALA A 116 37.88 7.50 -20.11
C ALA A 116 38.93 6.40 -19.82
N ALA A 117 38.76 5.64 -18.73
CA ALA A 117 39.63 4.53 -18.36
C ALA A 117 39.26 3.21 -19.07
N GLY A 118 38.13 3.14 -19.78
CA GLY A 118 37.66 1.95 -20.50
C GLY A 118 36.16 1.67 -20.30
N ALA A 119 35.70 0.55 -20.85
CA ALA A 119 34.32 0.10 -20.75
C ALA A 119 34.20 -1.19 -19.91
N THR A 120 33.18 -1.27 -19.06
CA THR A 120 32.89 -2.40 -18.16
C THR A 120 31.42 -2.84 -18.26
N GLY A 121 31.12 -4.01 -17.68
CA GLY A 121 29.78 -4.59 -17.60
C GLY A 121 29.50 -5.65 -18.67
N THR A 122 29.03 -6.82 -18.24
CA THR A 122 28.62 -7.94 -19.11
C THR A 122 27.19 -8.43 -18.84
N ARG A 123 26.52 -7.86 -17.82
CA ARG A 123 25.19 -8.25 -17.37
C ARG A 123 24.15 -8.23 -18.49
N ALA A 124 23.45 -9.33 -18.70
CA ALA A 124 22.34 -9.35 -19.65
C ALA A 124 21.18 -8.47 -19.14
N PRO A 125 20.48 -7.73 -20.04
CA PRO A 125 19.26 -7.02 -19.65
C PRO A 125 18.18 -8.02 -19.23
N MET A 126 17.29 -7.62 -18.32
CA MET A 126 16.10 -8.40 -18.03
C MET A 126 15.13 -8.34 -19.22
N PRO A 127 14.56 -9.47 -19.67
CA PRO A 127 13.56 -9.46 -20.72
C PRO A 127 12.31 -8.70 -20.25
N VAL A 128 11.73 -7.89 -21.14
CA VAL A 128 10.47 -7.19 -20.89
C VAL A 128 9.32 -8.07 -21.39
N PRO A 129 8.42 -8.56 -20.53
CA PRO A 129 7.22 -9.29 -20.94
C PRO A 129 6.35 -8.47 -21.92
N PRO A 130 5.75 -9.10 -22.94
CA PRO A 130 4.76 -8.43 -23.79
C PRO A 130 3.57 -7.95 -22.95
N GLY A 131 3.10 -6.72 -23.20
CA GLY A 131 1.94 -6.16 -22.50
C GLY A 131 2.24 -5.58 -21.11
N LEU A 132 3.52 -5.46 -20.72
CA LEU A 132 3.87 -4.77 -19.47
C LEU A 132 3.40 -3.31 -19.54
N PRO A 133 2.55 -2.83 -18.61
CA PRO A 133 2.01 -1.48 -18.66
C PRO A 133 3.15 -0.46 -18.69
N ARG A 134 3.13 0.47 -19.64
CA ARG A 134 4.03 1.62 -19.60
C ARG A 134 3.61 2.45 -18.40
N THR A 135 4.54 2.72 -17.49
CA THR A 135 4.33 3.74 -16.47
C THR A 135 4.11 5.08 -17.18
N GLU A 136 2.86 5.52 -17.27
CA GLU A 136 2.54 6.82 -17.87
C GLU A 136 3.10 7.95 -17.00
N THR A 137 3.77 8.88 -17.68
CA THR A 137 4.35 10.15 -17.18
C THR A 137 5.45 10.01 -16.10
N PRO A 138 6.66 10.59 -16.31
CA PRO A 138 7.64 10.74 -15.24
C PRO A 138 7.10 11.75 -14.21
N GLY A 139 6.29 11.26 -13.26
CA GLY A 139 5.42 12.12 -12.46
C GLY A 139 4.93 11.48 -11.16
N HIS A 140 4.53 10.23 -11.18
CA HIS A 140 3.94 9.58 -10.00
C HIS A 140 4.76 8.38 -9.53
N VAL A 141 5.63 8.60 -8.55
CA VAL A 141 6.05 7.52 -7.65
C VAL A 141 5.18 7.66 -6.41
N GLY A 142 4.02 7.00 -6.45
CA GLY A 142 3.03 6.94 -5.37
C GLY A 142 2.63 5.48 -5.07
N PRO A 143 1.81 5.25 -4.03
CA PRO A 143 1.23 3.93 -3.73
C PRO A 143 0.45 3.37 -4.94
N PRO A 144 0.11 2.06 -4.95
CA PRO A 144 -0.47 1.38 -6.11
C PRO A 144 -1.64 2.16 -6.74
N GLN A 145 -1.62 2.25 -8.06
CA GLN A 145 -2.66 2.90 -8.85
C GLN A 145 -3.91 1.99 -8.81
N ALA A 146 -4.87 2.31 -7.94
CA ALA A 146 -6.16 1.65 -7.91
C ALA A 146 -7.08 2.30 -8.96
N ALA A 147 -7.71 1.48 -9.81
CA ALA A 147 -8.64 1.99 -10.80
C ALA A 147 -9.89 2.57 -10.11
N PRO A 148 -10.42 3.71 -10.60
CA PRO A 148 -11.67 4.25 -10.11
C PRO A 148 -12.82 3.26 -10.38
N GLY A 149 -13.76 3.17 -9.45
CA GLY A 149 -15.00 2.43 -9.63
C GLY A 149 -15.94 3.09 -10.63
N PRO A 150 -17.12 2.48 -10.89
CA PRO A 150 -18.11 2.99 -11.85
C PRO A 150 -18.60 4.41 -11.55
N ASP A 151 -18.47 4.87 -10.30
CA ASP A 151 -18.85 6.20 -9.82
C ASP A 151 -17.68 7.21 -9.82
N GLY A 152 -16.53 6.84 -10.41
CA GLY A 152 -15.32 7.67 -10.44
C GLY A 152 -14.56 7.72 -9.11
N VAL A 153 -14.98 6.95 -8.10
CA VAL A 153 -14.33 6.90 -6.79
C VAL A 153 -13.32 5.76 -6.75
N VAL A 154 -12.09 6.08 -6.38
CA VAL A 154 -11.03 5.10 -6.12
C VAL A 154 -11.22 4.52 -4.72
N ARG A 155 -11.35 3.19 -4.63
CA ARG A 155 -11.48 2.45 -3.37
C ARG A 155 -10.24 1.62 -3.11
N HIS A 156 -9.70 1.73 -1.91
CA HIS A 156 -8.55 0.94 -1.49
C HIS A 156 -8.65 0.62 0.01
N ALA A 157 -8.14 -0.52 0.44
CA ALA A 157 -8.04 -0.85 1.84
C ALA A 157 -6.60 -1.07 2.26
N LEU A 158 -6.33 -0.85 3.54
CA LEU A 158 -5.10 -1.22 4.22
C LEU A 158 -5.45 -2.19 5.34
N THR A 159 -4.72 -3.28 5.47
CA THR A 159 -4.86 -4.23 6.57
C THR A 159 -3.57 -4.37 7.35
N PHE A 160 -3.70 -4.47 8.67
CA PHE A 160 -2.59 -4.71 9.59
C PHE A 160 -3.10 -5.44 10.83
N THR A 161 -2.18 -6.06 11.57
CA THR A 161 -2.47 -6.77 12.81
C THR A 161 -1.94 -6.02 14.02
N VAL A 162 -2.66 -6.17 15.13
CA VAL A 162 -2.27 -5.66 16.43
C VAL A 162 -1.89 -6.80 17.35
N LYS A 163 -1.13 -6.52 18.39
CA LYS A 163 -0.74 -7.50 19.39
C LYS A 163 -1.99 -8.06 20.05
N PRO A 164 -2.14 -9.38 20.19
CA PRO A 164 -3.28 -9.97 20.89
C PRO A 164 -3.46 -9.37 22.28
N GLY A 165 -4.69 -9.01 22.64
CA GLY A 165 -5.04 -8.35 23.90
C GLY A 165 -4.99 -6.81 23.88
N SER A 166 -4.52 -6.20 22.78
CA SER A 166 -4.51 -4.73 22.61
C SER A 166 -5.71 -4.19 21.81
N GLU A 167 -6.63 -5.05 21.38
CA GLU A 167 -7.69 -4.73 20.42
C GLU A 167 -8.58 -3.58 20.92
N HIS A 168 -8.97 -3.61 22.20
CA HIS A 168 -9.83 -2.59 22.78
C HIS A 168 -9.15 -1.21 22.83
N GLU A 169 -7.88 -1.17 23.23
CA GLU A 169 -7.12 0.08 23.32
C GLU A 169 -6.88 0.67 21.93
N VAL A 170 -6.52 -0.16 20.95
CA VAL A 170 -6.39 0.27 19.56
C VAL A 170 -7.70 0.80 19.01
N ALA A 171 -8.83 0.11 19.25
CA ALA A 171 -10.14 0.56 18.80
C ALA A 171 -10.49 1.94 19.39
N LYS A 172 -10.16 2.19 20.66
CA LYS A 172 -10.33 3.49 21.30
C LYS A 172 -9.49 4.60 20.65
N ILE A 173 -8.22 4.32 20.37
CA ILE A 173 -7.33 5.29 19.70
C ILE A 173 -7.85 5.60 18.28
N LEU A 174 -8.19 4.57 17.52
CA LEU A 174 -8.65 4.71 16.13
C LEU A 174 -10.05 5.34 16.03
N SER A 175 -10.89 5.24 17.06
CA SER A 175 -12.21 5.87 17.12
C SER A 175 -12.21 7.32 17.58
N GLY A 176 -11.27 7.72 18.44
CA GLY A 176 -11.28 9.01 19.13
C GLY A 176 -10.64 10.18 18.39
N TYR A 177 -9.98 9.96 17.24
CA TYR A 177 -9.19 11.03 16.61
C TYR A 177 -9.99 11.97 15.71
N THR A 178 -9.55 13.22 15.64
CA THR A 178 -10.12 14.25 14.78
C THR A 178 -9.92 13.89 13.30
N SER A 179 -10.99 13.97 12.50
CA SER A 179 -10.94 13.71 11.07
C SER A 179 -9.91 14.62 10.37
N PRO A 180 -9.06 14.07 9.50
CA PRO A 180 -8.15 14.87 8.71
C PRO A 180 -8.93 15.76 7.72
N LYS A 181 -8.30 16.86 7.29
CA LYS A 181 -8.76 17.65 6.16
C LYS A 181 -8.87 16.76 4.92
N ALA A 182 -10.05 16.76 4.32
CA ALA A 182 -10.40 15.87 3.23
C ALA A 182 -9.94 16.39 1.86
N GLU A 183 -9.83 17.71 1.71
CA GLU A 183 -9.45 18.38 0.46
C GLU A 183 -7.93 18.42 0.34
N VAL A 184 -7.42 17.85 -0.74
CA VAL A 184 -5.98 17.75 -1.02
C VAL A 184 -5.58 18.85 -2.01
N ASP A 185 -6.32 18.92 -3.11
CA ASP A 185 -6.21 19.90 -4.20
C ASP A 185 -7.54 20.00 -4.96
N GLU A 186 -7.58 20.76 -6.06
CA GLU A 186 -8.78 20.98 -6.89
C GLU A 186 -9.39 19.69 -7.48
N SER A 187 -8.60 18.62 -7.61
CA SER A 187 -8.97 17.37 -8.27
C SER A 187 -9.00 16.15 -7.34
N THR A 188 -8.38 16.26 -6.16
CA THR A 188 -8.19 15.15 -5.23
C THR A 188 -8.85 15.41 -3.88
N ARG A 189 -9.70 14.47 -3.45
CA ARG A 189 -10.41 14.56 -2.18
C ARG A 189 -10.65 13.20 -1.53
N LEU A 190 -10.40 13.11 -0.23
CA LEU A 190 -10.81 11.97 0.59
C LEU A 190 -12.32 12.03 0.86
N ARG A 191 -13.10 11.13 0.25
CA ARG A 191 -14.55 11.05 0.43
C ARG A 191 -14.94 10.39 1.74
N ARG A 192 -14.34 9.24 2.06
CA ARG A 192 -14.74 8.45 3.21
C ARG A 192 -13.57 7.64 3.74
N THR A 193 -13.55 7.42 5.04
CA THR A 193 -12.62 6.51 5.71
C THR A 193 -13.41 5.66 6.69
N SER A 194 -13.39 4.35 6.49
CA SER A 194 -14.08 3.38 7.32
C SER A 194 -13.05 2.40 7.89
N LEU A 195 -13.06 2.18 9.20
CA LEU A 195 -12.19 1.25 9.91
C LEU A 195 -13.03 0.17 10.57
N PHE A 196 -12.60 -1.08 10.39
CA PHE A 196 -13.24 -2.25 10.97
C PHE A 196 -12.19 -3.13 11.64
N MET A 197 -12.61 -3.89 12.65
CA MET A 197 -11.76 -4.84 13.36
C MET A 197 -12.42 -6.22 13.46
N HIS A 198 -11.63 -7.27 13.27
CA HIS A 198 -12.03 -8.65 13.52
C HIS A 198 -10.87 -9.40 14.18
N GLY A 199 -11.07 -9.82 15.43
CA GLY A 199 -9.96 -10.23 16.29
C GLY A 199 -8.90 -9.15 16.36
N ASN A 200 -7.63 -9.53 16.16
CA ASN A 200 -6.50 -8.61 16.13
C ASN A 200 -6.24 -7.97 14.75
N ARG A 201 -7.09 -8.22 13.74
CA ARG A 201 -6.92 -7.65 12.40
C ARG A 201 -7.74 -6.36 12.25
N VAL A 202 -7.06 -5.31 11.79
CA VAL A 202 -7.67 -4.04 11.41
C VAL A 202 -7.76 -3.97 9.88
N VAL A 203 -8.87 -3.45 9.36
CA VAL A 203 -9.04 -3.09 7.94
C VAL A 203 -9.50 -1.64 7.87
N ARG A 204 -8.71 -0.79 7.21
CA ARG A 204 -8.99 0.62 6.95
C ARG A 204 -9.31 0.78 5.45
N ALA A 205 -10.57 0.95 5.11
CA ALA A 205 -11.02 1.28 3.76
C ALA A 205 -11.06 2.79 3.56
N VAL A 206 -10.50 3.25 2.44
CA VAL A 206 -10.49 4.65 2.00
C VAL A 206 -11.18 4.79 0.65
N GLU A 207 -11.96 5.85 0.52
CA GLU A 207 -12.63 6.25 -0.71
C GLU A 207 -12.12 7.63 -1.12
N VAL A 208 -11.57 7.73 -2.33
CA VAL A 208 -10.89 8.93 -2.83
C VAL A 208 -11.43 9.30 -4.21
N ILE A 209 -11.72 10.58 -4.44
CA ILE A 209 -11.84 11.13 -5.79
C ILE A 209 -10.45 11.62 -6.20
N GLY A 210 -10.04 11.31 -7.44
CA GLY A 210 -8.74 11.71 -7.97
C GLY A 210 -7.62 10.75 -7.57
N SER A 211 -6.49 11.30 -7.13
CA SER A 211 -5.28 10.52 -6.87
C SER A 211 -5.26 9.90 -5.46
N LEU A 212 -5.35 8.56 -5.39
CA LEU A 212 -5.18 7.82 -4.14
C LEU A 212 -3.84 8.13 -3.45
N GLY A 213 -2.77 8.23 -4.25
CA GLY A 213 -1.44 8.47 -3.71
C GLY A 213 -1.27 9.84 -3.08
N ASP A 214 -1.84 10.86 -3.70
CA ASP A 214 -1.76 12.23 -3.18
C ASP A 214 -2.67 12.39 -1.96
N ALA A 215 -3.86 11.77 -1.97
CA ALA A 215 -4.74 11.71 -0.81
C ALA A 215 -4.09 11.03 0.39
N LEU A 216 -3.50 9.84 0.21
CA LEU A 216 -2.84 9.13 1.32
C LEU A 216 -1.62 9.90 1.84
N ARG A 217 -0.82 10.52 0.95
CA ARG A 217 0.32 11.36 1.34
C ARG A 217 -0.13 12.59 2.14
N HIS A 218 -1.15 13.29 1.64
CA HIS A 218 -1.71 14.47 2.30
C HIS A 218 -2.23 14.13 3.70
N VAL A 219 -3.02 13.05 3.83
CA VAL A 219 -3.58 12.61 5.10
C VAL A 219 -2.49 12.18 6.08
N ALA A 220 -1.47 11.45 5.63
CA ALA A 220 -0.37 10.98 6.48
C ALA A 220 0.45 12.13 7.11
N MET A 221 0.49 13.30 6.47
CA MET A 221 1.25 14.46 6.96
C MET A 221 0.51 15.27 8.03
N GLN A 222 -0.79 15.04 8.24
CA GLN A 222 -1.58 15.84 9.18
C GLN A 222 -1.28 15.49 10.64
N PRO A 223 -1.15 16.50 11.55
CA PRO A 223 -0.78 16.27 12.95
C PRO A 223 -1.67 15.28 13.68
N GLU A 224 -2.98 15.32 13.41
CA GLU A 224 -3.99 14.46 14.04
C GLU A 224 -3.79 12.99 13.64
N VAL A 225 -3.44 12.75 12.38
CA VAL A 225 -3.14 11.40 11.86
C VAL A 225 -1.81 10.91 12.40
N ARG A 226 -0.79 11.77 12.44
CA ARG A 226 0.51 11.42 13.02
C ARG A 226 0.41 11.03 14.48
N ALA A 227 -0.34 11.79 15.29
CA ALA A 227 -0.55 11.49 16.70
C ALA A 227 -1.21 10.12 16.92
N VAL A 228 -2.19 9.76 16.08
CA VAL A 228 -2.84 8.44 16.10
C VAL A 228 -1.87 7.33 15.75
N GLU A 229 -1.09 7.53 14.70
CA GLU A 229 -0.15 6.54 14.19
C GLU A 229 1.00 6.31 15.20
N GLU A 230 1.45 7.36 15.89
CA GLU A 230 2.39 7.27 17.02
C GLU A 230 1.76 6.54 18.21
N ALA A 231 0.48 6.80 18.53
CA ALA A 231 -0.21 6.18 19.67
C ALA A 231 -0.52 4.69 19.47
N ILE A 232 -0.84 4.25 18.24
CA ILE A 232 -1.10 2.83 17.96
C ILE A 232 0.17 2.00 17.84
N ASN A 233 1.30 2.62 17.50
CA ASN A 233 2.56 1.93 17.18
C ASN A 233 3.02 0.89 18.22
N PRO A 234 2.94 1.16 19.55
CA PRO A 234 3.29 0.17 20.58
C PRO A 234 2.44 -1.10 20.55
N TYR A 235 1.23 -1.03 19.99
CA TYR A 235 0.27 -2.11 19.92
C TYR A 235 0.30 -2.86 18.59
N LEU A 236 1.05 -2.41 17.59
CA LEU A 236 1.18 -3.13 16.32
C LEU A 236 2.10 -4.34 16.46
N GLU A 237 1.79 -5.46 15.81
CA GLU A 237 2.74 -6.59 15.70
C GLU A 237 3.99 -6.17 14.93
N GLU A 238 3.82 -5.27 13.97
CA GLU A 238 4.89 -4.64 13.20
C GLU A 238 4.78 -3.12 13.30
N ALA A 239 5.75 -2.50 13.97
CA ALA A 239 5.80 -1.04 14.09
C ALA A 239 5.99 -0.38 12.72
N ARG A 240 5.30 0.75 12.48
CA ARG A 240 5.38 1.49 11.22
C ARG A 240 5.77 2.94 11.42
N GLN A 241 6.54 3.50 10.49
CA GLN A 241 6.93 4.90 10.50
C GLN A 241 6.42 5.56 9.22
N LEU A 242 5.29 6.28 9.32
CA LEU A 242 4.66 6.94 8.17
C LEU A 242 5.29 8.31 7.85
N GLY A 243 6.11 8.86 8.74
CA GLY A 243 6.83 10.13 8.52
C GLY A 243 8.09 10.00 7.65
N ASP A 244 8.58 8.77 7.41
CA ASP A 244 9.63 8.48 6.44
C ASP A 244 9.01 7.92 5.15
N PRO A 245 9.15 8.57 3.99
CA PRO A 245 8.47 8.13 2.77
C PRO A 245 8.86 6.74 2.27
N GLN A 246 10.07 6.24 2.58
CA GLN A 246 10.48 4.90 2.20
C GLN A 246 9.84 3.83 3.10
N SER A 247 9.90 4.01 4.42
CA SER A 247 9.23 3.14 5.39
C SER A 247 7.71 3.14 5.19
N ALA A 248 7.12 4.30 4.88
CA ALA A 248 5.72 4.43 4.52
C ALA A 248 5.41 3.60 3.25
N ARG A 249 6.24 3.68 2.21
CA ARG A 249 6.04 2.91 0.97
C ARG A 249 6.11 1.40 1.20
N ALA A 250 7.10 0.92 1.96
CA ALA A 250 7.22 -0.49 2.29
C ALA A 250 6.01 -0.99 3.09
N PHE A 251 5.57 -0.21 4.07
CA PHE A 251 4.35 -0.48 4.83
C PHE A 251 3.13 -0.53 3.90
N PHE A 252 2.89 0.49 3.06
CA PHE A 252 1.75 0.49 2.14
C PHE A 252 1.81 -0.69 1.18
N ALA A 253 3.00 -1.05 0.67
CA ALA A 253 3.16 -2.22 -0.20
C ALA A 253 2.84 -3.53 0.51
N LYS A 254 3.05 -3.65 1.83
CA LYS A 254 2.70 -4.85 2.62
C LYS A 254 1.27 -4.86 3.14
N ALA A 255 0.76 -3.70 3.53
CA ALA A 255 -0.56 -3.53 4.11
C ALA A 255 -1.66 -3.34 3.05
N ALA A 256 -1.30 -3.02 1.80
CA ALA A 256 -2.26 -2.82 0.71
C ALA A 256 -3.19 -4.03 0.56
N LEU A 257 -4.47 -3.73 0.51
CA LEU A 257 -5.56 -4.65 0.23
C LEU A 257 -6.41 -4.02 -0.88
N PRO A 258 -6.02 -4.21 -2.16
CA PRO A 258 -6.65 -3.54 -3.30
C PRO A 258 -8.10 -3.99 -3.48
N ALA A 259 -8.92 -3.10 -4.05
CA ALA A 259 -10.27 -3.45 -4.49
C ALA A 259 -10.17 -4.25 -5.80
N GLU A 260 -10.52 -5.54 -5.74
CA GLU A 260 -10.55 -6.45 -6.88
C GLU A 260 -11.90 -6.40 -7.59
N HIS A 261 -12.98 -6.15 -6.85
CA HIS A 261 -14.32 -5.98 -7.40
C HIS A 261 -15.07 -4.81 -6.76
N GLN A 262 -15.86 -4.11 -7.56
CA GLN A 262 -16.72 -3.01 -7.14
C GLN A 262 -18.06 -3.12 -7.88
N ALA A 263 -19.16 -3.04 -7.14
CA ALA A 263 -20.51 -2.98 -7.70
C ALA A 263 -21.32 -1.90 -7.00
N ILE A 264 -22.03 -1.07 -7.77
CA ILE A 264 -22.76 0.09 -7.26
C ILE A 264 -24.10 0.13 -7.98
N ALA A 265 -25.18 0.26 -7.21
CA ALA A 265 -26.51 0.40 -7.79
C ALA A 265 -26.58 1.68 -8.65
N GLY A 266 -27.15 1.55 -9.85
CA GLY A 266 -27.21 2.66 -10.82
C GLY A 266 -28.08 3.84 -10.38
N SER A 267 -28.89 3.67 -9.33
CA SER A 267 -29.69 4.74 -8.71
C SER A 267 -29.22 4.98 -7.27
N PRO A 268 -29.10 6.25 -6.83
CA PRO A 268 -28.77 6.56 -5.45
C PRO A 268 -29.75 5.89 -4.49
N ALA A 269 -29.22 5.24 -3.45
CA ALA A 269 -30.08 4.66 -2.44
C ALA A 269 -30.85 5.77 -1.70
N SER A 270 -32.16 5.63 -1.62
CA SER A 270 -33.00 6.49 -0.79
C SER A 270 -33.04 5.92 0.62
N GLY A 271 -32.47 6.63 1.60
CA GLY A 271 -32.51 6.25 3.01
C GLY A 271 -31.15 5.96 3.65
N ARG A 272 -31.17 5.51 4.90
CA ARG A 272 -29.96 5.18 5.66
C ARG A 272 -29.37 3.86 5.16
N LEU A 273 -28.10 3.89 4.80
CA LEU A 273 -27.34 2.69 4.49
C LEU A 273 -26.65 2.14 5.74
N HIS A 274 -26.58 0.82 5.81
CA HIS A 274 -25.92 0.04 6.83
C HIS A 274 -24.63 -0.52 6.23
N ARG A 275 -23.49 0.03 6.64
CA ARG A 275 -22.18 -0.39 6.13
C ARG A 275 -21.63 -1.54 6.97
N HIS A 276 -21.31 -2.65 6.32
CA HIS A 276 -20.82 -3.86 6.97
C HIS A 276 -19.57 -4.38 6.25
N ALA A 277 -18.60 -4.86 7.03
CA ALA A 277 -17.43 -5.54 6.50
C ALA A 277 -17.43 -6.99 7.01
N VAL A 278 -17.17 -7.95 6.11
CA VAL A 278 -17.08 -9.38 6.42
C VAL A 278 -15.70 -9.88 6.00
N LEU A 279 -14.99 -10.53 6.92
CA LEU A 279 -13.71 -11.19 6.65
C LEU A 279 -13.97 -12.68 6.33
N TYR A 280 -13.61 -13.11 5.12
CA TYR A 280 -13.82 -14.49 4.69
C TYR A 280 -12.60 -15.34 5.05
N PRO A 281 -12.77 -16.44 5.82
CA PRO A 281 -11.69 -17.37 6.14
C PRO A 281 -11.42 -18.27 4.94
N VAL A 282 -10.71 -17.77 3.93
CA VAL A 282 -10.51 -18.51 2.70
C VAL A 282 -9.47 -19.62 2.89
N LYS A 283 -9.74 -20.82 2.37
CA LYS A 283 -8.72 -21.88 2.30
C LYS A 283 -7.58 -21.43 1.37
N PRO A 284 -6.33 -21.82 1.66
CA PRO A 284 -5.18 -21.43 0.84
C PRO A 284 -5.41 -21.71 -0.65
N GLY A 285 -5.20 -20.68 -1.48
CA GLY A 285 -5.35 -20.77 -2.94
C GLY A 285 -6.78 -20.61 -3.49
N ASN A 286 -7.79 -20.51 -2.63
CA ASN A 286 -9.19 -20.33 -3.06
C ASN A 286 -9.64 -18.86 -3.10
N ALA A 287 -8.80 -17.91 -2.70
CA ALA A 287 -9.17 -16.49 -2.55
C ALA A 287 -9.76 -15.89 -3.83
N ARG A 288 -9.15 -16.17 -4.98
CA ARG A 288 -9.66 -15.72 -6.29
C ARG A 288 -11.06 -16.27 -6.59
N ALA A 289 -11.31 -17.55 -6.33
CA ALA A 289 -12.62 -18.17 -6.57
C ALA A 289 -13.71 -17.58 -5.65
N VAL A 290 -13.35 -17.23 -4.41
CA VAL A 290 -14.27 -16.53 -3.50
C VAL A 290 -14.56 -15.12 -4.02
N THR A 291 -13.54 -14.36 -4.45
CA THR A 291 -13.70 -13.02 -5.03
C THR A 291 -14.58 -13.05 -6.28
N GLU A 292 -14.39 -14.02 -7.17
CA GLU A 292 -15.20 -14.20 -8.38
C GLU A 292 -16.67 -14.51 -8.05
N LEU A 293 -16.93 -15.43 -7.10
CA LEU A 293 -18.28 -15.76 -6.64
C LEU A 293 -18.99 -14.54 -6.01
N LEU A 294 -18.29 -13.77 -5.18
CA LEU A 294 -18.82 -12.55 -4.59
C LEU A 294 -19.12 -11.48 -5.65
N ALA A 295 -18.24 -11.35 -6.66
CA ALA A 295 -18.44 -10.41 -7.76
C ALA A 295 -19.67 -10.74 -8.61
N GLU A 296 -19.92 -12.03 -8.89
CA GLU A 296 -21.13 -12.47 -9.58
C GLU A 296 -22.39 -12.08 -8.80
N TYR A 297 -22.42 -12.35 -7.49
CA TYR A 297 -23.52 -11.95 -6.62
C TYR A 297 -23.71 -10.43 -6.61
N ASP A 298 -22.63 -9.67 -6.41
CA ASP A 298 -22.65 -8.22 -6.22
C ASP A 298 -23.18 -7.49 -7.45
N ASN A 299 -22.79 -7.93 -8.66
CA ASN A 299 -23.31 -7.39 -9.91
C ASN A 299 -24.82 -7.63 -10.06
N LEU A 300 -25.30 -8.84 -9.74
CA LEU A 300 -26.73 -9.15 -9.80
C LEU A 300 -27.52 -8.38 -8.74
N ALA A 301 -27.01 -8.31 -7.52
CA ALA A 301 -27.69 -7.67 -6.40
C ALA A 301 -27.80 -6.15 -6.56
N THR A 302 -26.77 -5.51 -7.14
CA THR A 302 -26.79 -4.05 -7.39
C THR A 302 -27.55 -3.65 -8.67
N ALA A 303 -27.77 -4.60 -9.59
CA ALA A 303 -28.64 -4.38 -10.74
C ALA A 303 -30.12 -4.27 -10.35
N ASP A 304 -30.53 -4.84 -9.21
CA ASP A 304 -31.87 -4.65 -8.64
C ASP A 304 -31.90 -3.38 -7.76
N PRO A 305 -32.54 -2.27 -8.21
CA PRO A 305 -32.61 -1.04 -7.43
C PRO A 305 -33.45 -1.17 -6.15
N THR A 306 -34.30 -2.20 -6.07
CA THR A 306 -35.16 -2.48 -4.90
C THR A 306 -34.55 -3.48 -3.93
N GLY A 307 -33.47 -4.15 -4.34
CA GLY A 307 -32.78 -5.16 -3.57
C GLY A 307 -32.10 -4.60 -2.31
N PRO A 308 -31.59 -5.47 -1.43
CA PRO A 308 -30.97 -5.05 -0.17
C PRO A 308 -29.60 -4.39 -0.37
N VAL A 309 -28.86 -4.69 -1.45
CA VAL A 309 -27.49 -4.21 -1.68
C VAL A 309 -27.47 -2.91 -2.47
N ALA A 310 -26.90 -1.85 -1.89
CA ALA A 310 -26.73 -0.55 -2.56
C ALA A 310 -25.34 -0.42 -3.21
N ALA A 311 -24.31 -0.88 -2.53
CA ALA A 311 -22.95 -0.95 -3.06
C ALA A 311 -22.18 -2.09 -2.39
N SER A 312 -21.20 -2.63 -3.10
CA SER A 312 -20.27 -3.62 -2.59
C SER A 312 -18.86 -3.36 -3.12
N THR A 313 -17.86 -3.67 -2.32
CA THR A 313 -16.46 -3.69 -2.72
C THR A 313 -15.78 -4.91 -2.10
N VAL A 314 -15.17 -5.73 -2.94
CA VAL A 314 -14.37 -6.88 -2.49
C VAL A 314 -12.90 -6.48 -2.54
N PHE A 315 -12.27 -6.47 -1.37
CA PHE A 315 -10.85 -6.26 -1.23
C PHE A 315 -10.15 -7.61 -1.07
N HIS A 316 -9.09 -7.83 -1.84
CA HIS A 316 -8.38 -9.11 -1.82
C HIS A 316 -6.87 -8.94 -1.98
N ARG A 317 -6.12 -9.71 -1.18
CA ARG A 317 -4.69 -9.96 -1.37
C ARG A 317 -4.34 -11.29 -0.72
N GLU A 318 -3.59 -12.12 -1.45
CA GLU A 318 -3.16 -13.44 -0.97
C GLU A 318 -4.39 -14.24 -0.53
N ASP A 319 -4.49 -14.64 0.75
CA ASP A 319 -5.64 -15.36 1.30
C ASP A 319 -6.61 -14.46 2.10
N ILE A 320 -6.37 -13.15 2.13
CA ILE A 320 -7.23 -12.18 2.83
C ILE A 320 -8.29 -11.69 1.85
N VAL A 321 -9.55 -12.04 2.11
CA VAL A 321 -10.71 -11.52 1.37
C VAL A 321 -11.65 -10.81 2.33
N VAL A 322 -11.92 -9.53 2.05
CA VAL A 322 -12.85 -8.69 2.82
C VAL A 322 -13.90 -8.12 1.88
N ARG A 323 -15.17 -8.37 2.15
CA ARG A 323 -16.28 -7.71 1.45
C ARG A 323 -16.82 -6.58 2.31
N LEU A 324 -16.77 -5.36 1.78
CA LEU A 324 -17.42 -4.18 2.35
C LEU A 324 -18.72 -3.95 1.58
N VAL A 325 -19.86 -4.03 2.25
CA VAL A 325 -21.19 -3.92 1.65
C VAL A 325 -22.00 -2.83 2.35
N ASP A 326 -22.65 -1.98 1.54
CA ASP A 326 -23.63 -1.01 1.99
C ASP A 326 -25.04 -1.56 1.71
N LEU A 327 -25.78 -1.88 2.79
CA LEU A 327 -27.11 -2.48 2.74
C LEU A 327 -28.20 -1.46 3.06
N ARG A 328 -29.38 -1.61 2.45
CA ARG A 328 -30.60 -0.83 2.77
C ARG A 328 -31.29 -1.31 4.06
N VAL A 329 -30.89 -2.47 4.57
CA VAL A 329 -31.36 -3.08 5.81
C VAL A 329 -30.16 -3.47 6.68
N PRO A 330 -30.31 -3.65 8.01
CA PRO A 330 -29.27 -4.23 8.84
C PRO A 330 -28.83 -5.61 8.31
N ALA A 331 -27.54 -5.93 8.39
CA ALA A 331 -27.01 -7.21 7.89
C ALA A 331 -27.69 -8.45 8.51
N GLU A 332 -28.15 -8.35 9.77
CA GLU A 332 -28.84 -9.42 10.48
C GLU A 332 -30.26 -9.68 9.94
N ALA A 333 -30.86 -8.67 9.29
CA ALA A 333 -32.18 -8.82 8.68
C ALA A 333 -32.11 -9.58 7.34
N ASP A 334 -30.96 -9.52 6.65
CA ASP A 334 -30.70 -10.30 5.44
C ASP A 334 -29.24 -10.82 5.41
N PRO A 335 -28.96 -11.93 6.13
CA PRO A 335 -27.61 -12.51 6.17
C PRO A 335 -27.13 -13.00 4.80
N ALA A 336 -28.04 -13.41 3.92
CA ALA A 336 -27.68 -13.88 2.58
C ALA A 336 -27.09 -12.73 1.76
N ALA A 337 -27.72 -11.55 1.79
CA ALA A 337 -27.20 -10.35 1.14
C ALA A 337 -25.91 -9.82 1.77
N ALA A 338 -25.80 -9.86 3.09
CA ALA A 338 -24.59 -9.48 3.81
C ALA A 338 -23.38 -10.38 3.45
N LEU A 339 -23.63 -11.67 3.16
CA LEU A 339 -22.60 -12.66 2.85
C LEU A 339 -22.38 -12.91 1.35
N GLY A 340 -23.19 -12.30 0.49
CA GLY A 340 -23.06 -12.48 -0.96
C GLY A 340 -23.50 -13.85 -1.46
N VAL A 341 -24.58 -14.40 -0.89
CA VAL A 341 -25.10 -15.73 -1.21
C VAL A 341 -26.50 -15.60 -1.82
N ALA A 342 -26.68 -16.05 -3.07
CA ALA A 342 -27.97 -15.98 -3.77
C ALA A 342 -28.88 -17.20 -3.53
N GLY A 343 -28.30 -18.37 -3.24
CA GLY A 343 -29.05 -19.61 -3.11
C GLY A 343 -28.21 -20.79 -2.62
N GLU A 344 -28.82 -21.97 -2.58
CA GLU A 344 -28.21 -23.19 -2.03
C GLU A 344 -26.95 -23.63 -2.80
N ARG A 345 -26.95 -23.42 -4.13
CA ARG A 345 -25.80 -23.76 -4.98
C ARG A 345 -24.60 -22.91 -4.62
N GLU A 346 -24.78 -21.59 -4.57
CA GLU A 346 -23.74 -20.62 -4.25
C GLU A 346 -23.25 -20.82 -2.81
N ALA A 347 -24.16 -21.08 -1.88
CA ALA A 347 -23.84 -21.44 -0.49
C ALA A 347 -22.96 -22.69 -0.40
N THR A 348 -23.27 -23.73 -1.19
CA THR A 348 -22.48 -24.97 -1.25
C THR A 348 -21.09 -24.72 -1.81
N VAL A 349 -20.98 -23.92 -2.87
CA VAL A 349 -19.68 -23.56 -3.47
C VAL A 349 -18.86 -22.75 -2.47
N LEU A 350 -19.42 -21.69 -1.91
CA LEU A 350 -18.75 -20.84 -0.93
C LEU A 350 -18.26 -21.66 0.28
N GLY A 351 -19.11 -22.53 0.85
CA GLY A 351 -18.74 -23.37 1.98
C GLY A 351 -17.60 -24.35 1.69
N ARG A 352 -17.39 -24.77 0.43
CA ARG A 352 -16.22 -25.58 0.04
C ARG A 352 -14.94 -24.76 -0.05
N LEU A 353 -15.04 -23.49 -0.44
CA LEU A 353 -13.90 -22.59 -0.59
C LEU A 353 -13.39 -22.04 0.74
N LEU A 354 -14.25 -21.96 1.75
CA LEU A 354 -13.94 -21.40 3.07
C LEU A 354 -13.54 -22.46 4.10
N ASP A 355 -12.70 -22.06 5.04
CA ASP A 355 -12.43 -22.77 6.28
C ASP A 355 -13.45 -22.35 7.35
N LEU A 356 -14.61 -23.02 7.32
CA LEU A 356 -15.74 -22.70 8.21
C LEU A 356 -15.48 -23.11 9.67
N GLY A 357 -14.55 -24.04 9.94
CA GLY A 357 -14.36 -24.59 11.28
C GLY A 357 -15.67 -25.13 11.88
N ALA A 358 -16.07 -24.61 13.05
CA ALA A 358 -17.34 -24.94 13.71
C ALA A 358 -18.55 -24.13 13.21
N GLU A 359 -18.34 -23.20 12.26
CA GLU A 359 -19.41 -22.39 11.69
C GLU A 359 -20.31 -23.27 10.81
N GLY A 360 -21.61 -23.04 10.93
CA GLY A 360 -22.65 -23.95 10.43
C GLY A 360 -22.78 -23.98 8.90
N ASP A 361 -23.72 -24.81 8.45
CA ASP A 361 -24.05 -25.00 7.05
C ASP A 361 -24.64 -23.71 6.40
N LEU A 362 -23.87 -23.08 5.51
CA LEU A 362 -24.25 -21.86 4.79
C LEU A 362 -25.52 -22.02 3.92
N ARG A 363 -26.01 -23.24 3.71
CA ARG A 363 -27.28 -23.49 2.99
C ARG A 363 -28.51 -23.17 3.84
N THR A 364 -28.33 -22.95 5.14
CA THR A 364 -29.41 -22.69 6.09
C THR A 364 -29.37 -21.26 6.60
N VAL A 365 -30.53 -20.67 6.91
CA VAL A 365 -30.61 -19.32 7.51
C VAL A 365 -29.86 -19.25 8.84
N ALA A 366 -29.92 -20.30 9.65
CA ALA A 366 -29.19 -20.38 10.91
C ALA A 366 -27.66 -20.41 10.69
N GLY A 367 -27.19 -21.17 9.70
CA GLY A 367 -25.76 -21.23 9.35
C GLY A 367 -25.24 -19.91 8.77
N LEU A 368 -26.00 -19.26 7.89
CA LEU A 368 -25.68 -17.92 7.39
C LEU A 368 -25.61 -16.90 8.53
N SER A 369 -26.58 -16.91 9.44
CA SER A 369 -26.61 -15.99 10.60
C SER A 369 -25.41 -16.23 11.54
N ALA A 370 -25.09 -17.49 11.81
CA ALA A 370 -23.94 -17.85 12.65
C ALA A 370 -22.61 -17.45 12.00
N PHE A 371 -22.46 -17.71 10.70
CA PHE A 371 -21.27 -17.31 9.94
C PHE A 371 -21.12 -15.79 9.89
N LEU A 372 -22.20 -15.06 9.62
CA LEU A 372 -22.20 -13.60 9.64
C LEU A 372 -21.79 -13.06 11.01
N ALA A 373 -22.37 -13.57 12.10
CA ALA A 373 -22.00 -13.16 13.45
C ALA A 373 -20.53 -13.46 13.77
N ALA A 374 -20.02 -14.60 13.32
CA ALA A 374 -18.64 -15.01 13.54
C ALA A 374 -17.62 -14.26 12.68
N ARG A 375 -18.00 -13.76 11.50
CA ARG A 375 -17.08 -13.16 10.51
C ARG A 375 -17.28 -11.67 10.25
N SER A 376 -18.32 -11.09 10.82
CA SER A 376 -18.52 -9.63 10.79
C SER A 376 -17.36 -8.93 11.49
N MET A 377 -16.88 -7.87 10.84
CA MET A 377 -15.89 -6.98 11.42
C MET A 377 -16.60 -5.84 12.15
N SER A 378 -16.26 -5.62 13.42
CA SER A 378 -16.83 -4.54 14.23
C SER A 378 -16.42 -3.17 13.68
N PRO A 379 -17.35 -2.24 13.46
CA PRO A 379 -17.01 -0.88 13.02
C PRO A 379 -16.31 -0.13 14.16
N VAL A 380 -15.16 0.47 13.86
CA VAL A 380 -14.39 1.31 14.79
C VAL A 380 -14.62 2.78 14.47
N THR A 381 -14.68 3.13 13.19
CA THR A 381 -14.89 4.49 12.72
C THR A 381 -15.45 4.46 11.32
N ASP A 382 -16.35 5.39 11.03
CA ASP A 382 -16.82 5.63 9.68
C ASP A 382 -17.07 7.13 9.51
N ARG A 383 -16.24 7.78 8.70
CA ARG A 383 -16.24 9.24 8.53
C ARG A 383 -16.32 9.56 7.06
N SER A 384 -17.34 10.32 6.67
CA SER A 384 -17.48 10.88 5.34
C SER A 384 -17.20 12.38 5.36
N SER A 385 -16.56 12.89 4.31
CA SER A 385 -16.56 14.31 4.04
C SER A 385 -17.88 14.65 3.34
N GLN A 386 -18.68 15.55 3.92
CA GLN A 386 -19.92 15.99 3.28
C GLN A 386 -19.56 16.62 1.93
N THR A 387 -20.19 16.16 0.85
CA THR A 387 -20.27 16.94 -0.39
C THR A 387 -20.91 18.27 -0.02
N GLY A 388 -20.12 19.34 -0.08
CA GLY A 388 -20.67 20.68 -0.20
C GLY A 388 -21.36 20.83 -1.54
#